data_AF-A0A9P6VS80-F1
#
_entry.id   AF-A0A9P6VS80-F1
#
_cell.length_a   1.000
_cell.length_b   1.000
_cell.length_c   1.000
_cell.angle_alpha   90.00
_cell.angle_beta   90.00
_cell.angle_gamma   90.00
#
_symmetry.space_group_name_H-M   'P 1'
#
loop_
_entity.id
_entity.type
_entity.pdbx_description
1 polymer ?
#
loop_
_entity_poly.entity_id
_entity_poly.type
_entity_poly.pdbx_seq_one_letter_code
_entity_poly.pdbx_strand_id
1 'polypeptide(L)'
;NAFNIVTTHISNTVGLTEDWTARASKDIMLKRFEGWTETLLKCLRLAPPGELVEWALRIHLPLTGWIDGNTVLLADAAHATLPHIAQGAAQAGEDAAVLSTLLAKCQSKEEVPAALRMYEKLRKPRADWAVEMARITGENLHMADGAAQKARDEALKRAATGGKSPDRWGDKETQRRLYGLDVVKQADQEYARLWTSSPLLSPPLEILQVSVFPYRFSTNRLLSGN
;
A
#
# COMPACT_ATOMS: atom_id res chain seq x y z
N ASN A 1 21.26 25.37 1.34
CA ASN A 1 20.34 24.38 1.93
C ASN A 1 19.01 24.44 1.19
N ALA A 2 18.60 23.36 0.54
CA ALA A 2 17.28 23.24 -0.07
C ALA A 2 16.34 22.53 0.93
N PHE A 3 15.13 23.05 1.09
CA PHE A 3 14.08 22.42 1.90
C PHE A 3 13.03 21.82 0.98
N ASN A 4 12.54 20.63 1.29
CA ASN A 4 11.37 20.04 0.64
C ASN A 4 10.14 20.29 1.52
N ILE A 5 9.05 20.79 0.93
CA ILE A 5 7.78 21.00 1.62
C ILE A 5 6.71 20.25 0.82
N VAL A 6 6.01 19.35 1.51
CA VAL A 6 4.85 18.65 0.98
C VAL A 6 3.65 19.02 1.82
N THR A 7 2.61 19.51 1.18
CA THR A 7 1.31 19.77 1.82
C THR A 7 0.25 18.91 1.19
N THR A 8 -0.61 18.31 2.00
CA THR A 8 -1.71 17.47 1.56
C THR A 8 -3.04 18.15 1.88
N HIS A 9 -4.00 18.03 0.97
CA HIS A 9 -5.34 18.57 1.12
C HIS A 9 -6.36 17.62 0.49
N ILE A 10 -7.61 17.76 0.89
CA ILE A 10 -8.72 17.15 0.18
C ILE A 10 -8.95 17.96 -1.11
N SER A 11 -9.00 17.28 -2.25
CA SER A 11 -9.36 17.90 -3.54
C SER A 11 -10.84 17.69 -3.80
N ASN A 12 -11.54 18.75 -4.19
CA ASN A 12 -12.91 18.68 -4.70
C ASN A 12 -12.95 18.48 -6.23
N THR A 13 -11.77 18.43 -6.87
CA THR A 13 -11.63 18.27 -8.31
C THR A 13 -11.42 16.79 -8.63
N VAL A 14 -12.45 16.14 -9.17
CA VAL A 14 -12.35 14.79 -9.72
C VAL A 14 -11.56 14.88 -11.04
N GLY A 15 -10.50 14.07 -11.19
CA GLY A 15 -9.80 13.94 -12.47
C GLY A 15 -8.64 14.92 -12.73
N LEU A 16 -7.84 15.25 -11.71
CA LEU A 16 -6.46 15.71 -11.96
C LEU A 16 -5.80 14.71 -12.93
N THR A 17 -5.11 15.23 -13.95
CA THR A 17 -4.47 14.41 -15.00
C THR A 17 -3.54 13.38 -14.34
N GLU A 18 -3.23 12.28 -15.04
CA GLU A 18 -2.24 11.29 -14.57
C GLU A 18 -0.81 11.85 -14.50
N ASP A 19 -0.64 13.14 -14.80
CA ASP A 19 0.65 13.83 -14.81
C ASP A 19 1.12 14.09 -13.38
N TRP A 20 2.10 13.30 -12.95
CA TRP A 20 2.91 13.51 -11.75
C TRP A 20 3.74 14.81 -11.78
N THR A 21 3.54 15.71 -12.75
CA THR A 21 4.25 16.98 -12.90
C THR A 21 3.33 18.18 -13.18
N ALA A 22 2.02 18.03 -12.94
CA ALA A 22 1.07 19.12 -13.14
C ALA A 22 1.46 20.37 -12.34
N ARG A 23 1.81 21.43 -13.05
CA ARG A 23 2.21 22.71 -12.43
C ARG A 23 1.04 23.29 -11.67
N ALA A 24 1.25 23.58 -10.40
CA ALA A 24 0.25 24.17 -9.52
C ALA A 24 0.44 25.68 -9.41
N SER A 25 -0.67 26.41 -9.24
CA SER A 25 -0.61 27.85 -8.98
C SER A 25 -0.27 28.12 -7.52
N LYS A 26 0.76 28.94 -7.30
CA LYS A 26 1.15 29.42 -5.96
C LYS A 26 0.03 30.18 -5.28
N ASP A 27 -0.75 30.96 -6.02
CA ASP A 27 -1.87 31.72 -5.47
C ASP A 27 -3.01 30.80 -5.01
N ILE A 28 -3.30 29.74 -5.78
CA ILE A 28 -4.29 28.72 -5.39
C ILE A 28 -3.83 28.01 -4.11
N MET A 29 -2.55 27.62 -4.03
CA MET A 29 -1.98 27.03 -2.82
C MET A 29 -2.11 27.98 -1.62
N LEU A 30 -1.67 29.23 -1.75
CA LEU A 30 -1.73 30.22 -0.65
C LEU A 30 -3.16 30.48 -0.19
N LYS A 31 -4.12 30.58 -1.12
CA LYS A 31 -5.54 30.73 -0.81
C LYS A 31 -6.09 29.52 -0.05
N ARG A 32 -5.68 28.30 -0.42
CA ARG A 32 -6.12 27.08 0.26
C ARG A 32 -5.62 26.97 1.71
N PHE A 33 -4.45 27.55 1.99
CA PHE A 33 -3.90 27.62 3.34
C PHE A 33 -4.19 28.96 4.03
N GLU A 34 -5.12 29.77 3.51
CA GLU A 34 -5.58 30.99 4.17
C GLU A 34 -6.14 30.65 5.56
N GLY A 35 -5.68 31.36 6.60
CA GLY A 35 -6.04 31.09 8.00
C GLY A 35 -5.12 30.12 8.74
N TRP A 36 -4.16 29.49 8.06
CA TRP A 36 -3.09 28.74 8.75
C TRP A 36 -2.06 29.67 9.40
N THR A 37 -1.18 29.11 10.22
CA THR A 37 -0.18 29.88 10.97
C THR A 37 0.76 30.65 10.03
N GLU A 38 1.16 31.86 10.44
CA GLU A 38 2.06 32.71 9.64
C GLU A 38 3.42 32.03 9.40
N THR A 39 3.85 31.14 10.30
CA THR A 39 5.06 30.32 10.08
C THR A 39 4.93 29.42 8.85
N LEU A 40 3.81 28.69 8.70
CA LEU A 40 3.57 27.86 7.52
C LEU A 40 3.47 28.74 6.26
N LEU A 41 2.70 29.83 6.32
CA LEU A 41 2.51 30.74 5.19
C LEU A 41 3.84 31.35 4.71
N LYS A 42 4.75 31.71 5.63
CA LYS A 42 6.11 32.16 5.28
C LYS A 42 6.87 31.10 4.50
N CYS A 43 6.84 29.85 4.95
CA CYS A 43 7.47 28.74 4.22
C CYS A 43 6.88 28.55 2.82
N LEU A 44 5.55 28.57 2.69
CA LEU A 44 4.86 28.45 1.40
C LEU A 44 5.16 29.62 0.45
N ARG A 45 5.31 30.85 0.98
CA ARG A 45 5.71 32.02 0.19
C ARG A 45 7.15 31.93 -0.34
N LEU A 46 8.02 31.11 0.24
CA LEU A 46 9.39 30.91 -0.26
C LEU A 46 9.46 29.99 -1.49
N ALA A 47 8.41 29.22 -1.78
CA ALA A 47 8.38 28.36 -2.97
C ALA A 47 8.52 29.19 -4.25
N PRO A 48 9.47 28.89 -5.16
CA PRO A 48 9.64 29.65 -6.39
C PRO A 48 8.39 29.58 -7.29
N PRO A 49 7.96 30.71 -7.91
CA PRO A 49 6.87 30.68 -8.87
C PRO A 49 7.16 29.70 -10.01
N GLY A 50 6.19 28.84 -10.36
CA GLY A 50 6.33 27.89 -11.47
C GLY A 50 7.02 26.56 -11.13
N GLU A 51 7.56 26.40 -9.93
CA GLU A 51 8.16 25.14 -9.45
C GLU A 51 7.22 24.28 -8.59
N LEU A 52 6.01 24.77 -8.33
CA LEU A 52 5.02 24.02 -7.56
C LEU A 52 4.40 22.93 -8.42
N VAL A 53 4.25 21.76 -7.82
CA VAL A 53 3.61 20.61 -8.44
C VAL A 53 2.51 20.09 -7.52
N GLU A 54 1.37 19.72 -8.09
CA GLU A 54 0.25 19.11 -7.37
C GLU A 54 0.00 17.70 -7.90
N TRP A 55 -0.07 16.73 -7.00
CA TRP A 55 -0.23 15.32 -7.33
C TRP A 55 -1.54 14.78 -6.77
N ALA A 56 -2.26 14.02 -7.58
CA ALA A 56 -3.39 13.24 -7.10
C ALA A 56 -2.88 12.05 -6.29
N LEU A 57 -3.16 12.02 -4.99
CA LEU A 57 -2.91 10.85 -4.17
C LEU A 57 -4.00 9.81 -4.44
N ARG A 58 -3.60 8.65 -4.96
CA ARG A 58 -4.50 7.55 -5.34
C ARG A 58 -4.12 6.28 -4.61
N ILE A 59 -5.13 5.47 -4.34
CA ILE A 59 -5.00 4.15 -3.73
C ILE A 59 -5.96 3.21 -4.46
N HIS A 60 -5.55 1.95 -4.58
CA HIS A 60 -6.36 0.90 -5.19
C HIS A 60 -6.86 -0.07 -4.12
N LEU A 61 -7.97 -0.75 -4.42
CA LEU A 61 -8.39 -1.89 -3.60
C LEU A 61 -7.31 -2.98 -3.68
N PRO A 62 -7.06 -3.72 -2.59
CA PRO A 62 -6.11 -4.82 -2.61
C PRO A 62 -6.43 -5.82 -3.73
N LEU A 63 -5.42 -6.18 -4.53
CA LEU A 63 -5.56 -7.22 -5.55
C LEU A 63 -5.95 -8.55 -4.89
N THR A 64 -6.68 -9.40 -5.61
CA THR A 64 -7.06 -10.74 -5.12
C THR A 64 -5.86 -11.70 -5.12
N GLY A 65 -4.91 -11.49 -6.02
CA GLY A 65 -3.65 -12.22 -6.13
C GLY A 65 -2.60 -11.39 -6.89
N TRP A 66 -1.35 -11.81 -6.79
CA TRP A 66 -0.16 -11.18 -7.37
C TRP A 66 0.50 -12.07 -8.42
N ILE A 67 0.05 -13.32 -8.58
CA ILE A 67 0.73 -14.32 -9.42
C ILE A 67 -0.15 -14.73 -10.59
N ASP A 68 0.48 -14.84 -11.76
CA ASP A 68 -0.06 -15.51 -12.94
C ASP A 68 1.02 -16.39 -13.59
N GLY A 69 0.90 -17.70 -13.46
CA GLY A 69 1.91 -18.66 -13.90
C GLY A 69 3.27 -18.42 -13.25
N ASN A 70 4.25 -18.02 -14.08
CA ASN A 70 5.62 -17.68 -13.67
C ASN A 70 5.85 -16.17 -13.51
N THR A 71 4.78 -15.38 -13.57
CA THR A 71 4.83 -13.93 -13.43
C THR A 71 4.33 -13.55 -12.03
N VAL A 72 4.97 -12.56 -11.41
CA VAL A 72 4.58 -12.04 -10.11
C VAL A 72 4.64 -10.52 -10.07
N LEU A 73 3.69 -9.90 -9.38
CA LEU A 73 3.65 -8.48 -9.08
C LEU A 73 4.39 -8.19 -7.76
N LEU A 74 5.08 -7.06 -7.70
CA LEU A 74 5.71 -6.52 -6.50
C LEU A 74 5.67 -4.99 -6.49
N ALA A 75 6.02 -4.38 -5.36
CA ALA A 75 6.02 -2.91 -5.18
C ALA A 75 4.67 -2.29 -5.58
N ASP A 76 4.68 -1.09 -6.16
CA ASP A 76 3.46 -0.35 -6.53
C ASP A 76 2.55 -1.10 -7.52
N ALA A 77 3.10 -2.02 -8.33
CA ALA A 77 2.29 -2.87 -9.20
C ALA A 77 1.39 -3.85 -8.42
N ALA A 78 1.78 -4.18 -7.18
CA ALA A 78 1.03 -5.08 -6.29
C ALA A 78 0.29 -4.32 -5.17
N HIS A 79 0.88 -3.24 -4.64
CA HIS A 79 0.44 -2.58 -3.42
C HIS A 79 0.78 -1.07 -3.37
N ALA A 80 0.48 -0.33 -4.43
CA ALA A 80 0.57 1.12 -4.43
C ALA A 80 -0.13 1.74 -3.19
N THR A 81 0.57 2.65 -2.52
CA THR A 81 0.19 3.15 -1.19
C THR A 81 0.23 4.67 -1.09
N LEU A 82 -0.48 5.20 -0.09
CA LEU A 82 -0.39 6.61 0.27
C LEU A 82 0.90 6.89 1.06
N PRO A 83 1.47 8.11 0.98
CA PRO A 83 2.76 8.41 1.60
C PRO A 83 2.71 8.57 3.13
N HIS A 84 1.53 8.45 3.75
CA HIS A 84 1.28 8.89 5.14
C HIS A 84 2.02 8.11 6.23
N ILE A 85 2.59 6.94 5.92
CA ILE A 85 3.45 6.19 6.86
C ILE A 85 4.85 5.90 6.29
N ALA A 86 5.19 6.49 5.13
CA ALA A 86 6.48 6.34 4.46
C ALA A 86 6.92 4.87 4.22
N GLN A 87 5.99 4.03 3.75
CA GLN A 87 6.25 2.58 3.60
C GLN A 87 6.33 2.04 2.16
N GLY A 88 5.96 2.80 1.12
CA GLY A 88 5.96 2.26 -0.26
C GLY A 88 7.31 1.65 -0.68
N ALA A 89 8.37 2.46 -0.64
CA ALA A 89 9.71 1.99 -0.99
C ALA A 89 10.25 0.91 -0.04
N ALA A 90 9.94 0.99 1.25
CA ALA A 90 10.36 -0.02 2.23
C ALA A 90 9.70 -1.38 1.94
N GLN A 91 8.40 -1.40 1.63
CA GLN A 91 7.68 -2.62 1.26
C GLN A 91 8.20 -3.21 -0.06
N ALA A 92 8.52 -2.37 -1.05
CA ALA A 92 9.17 -2.82 -2.28
C ALA A 92 10.55 -3.47 -2.03
N GLY A 93 11.34 -2.91 -1.10
CA GLY A 93 12.60 -3.50 -0.67
C GLY A 93 12.41 -4.85 0.03
N GLU A 94 11.41 -4.95 0.91
CA GLU A 94 11.03 -6.22 1.55
C GLU A 94 10.58 -7.27 0.53
N ASP A 95 9.84 -6.87 -0.50
CA ASP A 95 9.42 -7.77 -1.58
C ASP A 95 10.63 -8.37 -2.30
N ALA A 96 11.55 -7.51 -2.73
CA ALA A 96 12.77 -7.94 -3.43
C ALA A 96 13.60 -8.89 -2.55
N ALA A 97 13.75 -8.57 -1.26
CA ALA A 97 14.46 -9.41 -0.30
C ALA A 97 13.81 -10.79 -0.17
N VAL A 98 12.50 -10.87 0.10
CA VAL A 98 11.81 -12.16 0.26
C VAL A 98 11.81 -12.97 -1.04
N LEU A 99 11.50 -12.34 -2.17
CA LEU A 99 11.46 -13.02 -3.46
C LEU A 99 12.83 -13.60 -3.81
N SER A 100 13.91 -12.83 -3.64
CA SER A 100 15.28 -13.30 -3.91
C SER A 100 15.68 -14.46 -3.00
N THR A 101 15.38 -14.38 -1.70
CA THR A 101 15.67 -15.45 -0.72
C THR A 101 14.98 -16.77 -1.09
N LEU A 102 13.73 -16.70 -1.54
CA LEU A 102 12.95 -17.88 -1.92
C LEU A 102 13.45 -18.48 -3.24
N LEU A 103 13.68 -17.64 -4.26
CA LEU A 103 14.19 -18.09 -5.56
C LEU A 103 15.60 -18.67 -5.47
N ALA A 104 16.45 -18.17 -4.58
CA ALA A 104 17.80 -18.69 -4.37
C ALA A 104 17.82 -20.13 -3.81
N LYS A 105 16.70 -20.62 -3.28
CA LYS A 105 16.56 -21.99 -2.77
C LYS A 105 16.01 -22.96 -3.80
N CYS A 106 15.52 -22.47 -4.94
CA CYS A 106 15.05 -23.33 -6.03
C CYS A 106 16.23 -24.09 -6.65
N GLN A 107 16.06 -25.39 -6.83
CA GLN A 107 17.01 -26.29 -7.49
C GLN A 107 16.71 -26.46 -8.98
N SER A 108 15.49 -26.13 -9.42
CA SER A 108 15.07 -26.22 -10.81
C SER A 108 14.04 -25.15 -11.19
N LYS A 109 13.74 -25.01 -12.49
CA LYS A 109 12.77 -24.01 -12.98
C LYS A 109 11.34 -24.36 -12.61
N GLU A 110 11.05 -25.64 -12.45
CA GLU A 110 9.73 -26.19 -12.12
C GLU A 110 9.31 -25.81 -10.69
N GLU A 111 10.27 -25.42 -9.85
CA GLU A 111 10.03 -24.97 -8.47
C GLU A 111 9.66 -23.49 -8.36
N VAL A 112 9.91 -22.68 -9.40
CA VAL A 112 9.65 -21.23 -9.40
C VAL A 112 8.19 -20.91 -9.05
N PRO A 113 7.15 -21.53 -9.65
CA PRO A 113 5.76 -21.28 -9.24
C PRO A 113 5.50 -21.48 -7.74
N ALA A 114 6.15 -22.46 -7.11
CA ALA A 114 6.00 -22.70 -5.68
C ALA A 114 6.62 -21.58 -4.86
N ALA A 115 7.84 -21.15 -5.21
CA ALA A 115 8.50 -20.01 -4.58
C ALA A 115 7.69 -18.71 -4.72
N LEU A 116 7.10 -18.45 -5.89
CA LEU A 116 6.23 -17.27 -6.10
C LEU A 116 5.01 -17.30 -5.16
N ARG A 117 4.33 -18.43 -5.01
CA ARG A 117 3.19 -18.57 -4.08
C ARG A 117 3.59 -18.38 -2.62
N MET A 118 4.79 -18.82 -2.25
CA MET A 118 5.34 -18.57 -0.91
C MET A 118 5.60 -17.09 -0.69
N TYR A 119 6.17 -16.41 -1.68
CA TYR A 119 6.39 -14.97 -1.67
C TYR A 119 5.07 -14.22 -1.44
N GLU A 120 4.04 -14.48 -2.24
CA GLU A 120 2.74 -13.83 -2.10
C GLU A 120 2.13 -14.08 -0.71
N LYS A 121 2.19 -15.33 -0.21
CA LYS A 121 1.65 -15.69 1.10
C LYS A 121 2.33 -14.97 2.27
N LEU A 122 3.62 -14.69 2.16
CA LEU A 122 4.38 -13.96 3.18
C LEU A 122 4.19 -12.45 3.06
N ARG A 123 4.17 -11.93 1.83
CA ARG A 123 4.24 -10.49 1.56
C ARG A 123 2.88 -9.83 1.48
N LYS A 124 1.89 -10.46 0.85
CA LYS A 124 0.58 -9.84 0.60
C LYS A 124 -0.14 -9.39 1.88
N PRO A 125 -0.28 -10.20 2.94
CA PRO A 125 -0.95 -9.76 4.16
C PRO A 125 -0.23 -8.60 4.86
N ARG A 126 1.10 -8.50 4.70
CA ARG A 126 1.90 -7.43 5.29
C ARG A 126 1.80 -6.13 4.47
N ALA A 127 1.91 -6.22 3.16
CA ALA A 127 1.76 -5.08 2.26
C ALA A 127 0.33 -4.50 2.34
N ASP A 128 -0.70 -5.35 2.27
CA ASP A 128 -2.11 -4.93 2.40
C ASP A 128 -2.34 -4.19 3.73
N TRP A 129 -1.76 -4.70 4.83
CA TRP A 129 -1.85 -4.05 6.13
C TRP A 129 -1.15 -2.68 6.14
N ALA A 130 0.04 -2.56 5.54
CA ALA A 130 0.75 -1.28 5.47
C ALA A 130 -0.01 -0.25 4.62
N VAL A 131 -0.58 -0.67 3.48
CA VAL A 131 -1.46 0.15 2.64
C VAL A 131 -2.65 0.67 3.43
N GLU A 132 -3.31 -0.20 4.20
CA GLU A 132 -4.45 0.18 5.02
C GLU A 132 -4.08 1.15 6.16
N MET A 133 -2.93 0.95 6.81
CA MET A 133 -2.45 1.90 7.84
C MET A 133 -2.12 3.27 7.25
N ALA A 134 -1.61 3.32 6.01
CA ALA A 134 -1.38 4.55 5.28
C ALA A 134 -2.70 5.28 4.99
N ARG A 135 -3.72 4.55 4.53
CA ARG A 135 -5.08 5.06 4.29
C ARG A 135 -5.70 5.65 5.56
N ILE A 136 -5.72 4.87 6.64
CA ILE A 136 -6.27 5.30 7.94
C ILE A 136 -5.55 6.54 8.47
N THR A 137 -4.22 6.59 8.35
CA THR A 137 -3.45 7.77 8.77
C THR A 137 -3.82 9.00 7.94
N GLY A 138 -3.93 8.84 6.62
CA GLY A 138 -4.38 9.91 5.72
C GLY A 138 -5.73 10.48 6.13
N GLU A 139 -6.71 9.64 6.36
CA GLU A 139 -8.06 10.04 6.80
C GLU A 139 -8.03 10.71 8.17
N ASN A 140 -7.32 10.12 9.12
CA ASN A 140 -7.24 10.63 10.48
C ASN A 140 -6.55 11.99 10.54
N LEU A 141 -5.54 12.24 9.70
CA LEU A 141 -4.79 13.50 9.70
C LEU A 141 -5.53 14.66 9.00
N HIS A 142 -6.44 14.35 8.07
CA HIS A 142 -7.12 15.35 7.23
C HIS A 142 -8.64 15.41 7.43
N MET A 143 -9.11 15.12 8.66
CA MET A 143 -10.53 15.27 9.00
C MET A 143 -11.01 16.71 8.85
N ALA A 144 -12.24 16.89 8.34
CA ALA A 144 -12.91 18.18 8.35
C ALA A 144 -13.20 18.65 9.78
N ASP A 145 -13.22 19.97 9.98
CA ASP A 145 -13.52 20.58 11.27
C ASP A 145 -14.87 20.11 11.83
N GLY A 146 -14.87 19.69 13.10
CA GLY A 146 -16.08 19.17 13.74
C GLY A 146 -15.81 18.34 14.98
N ALA A 147 -16.85 17.69 15.50
CA ALA A 147 -16.74 16.88 16.71
C ALA A 147 -15.76 15.71 16.58
N ALA A 148 -15.74 15.04 15.41
CA ALA A 148 -14.82 13.94 15.14
C ALA A 148 -13.34 14.41 15.12
N GLN A 149 -13.06 15.53 14.46
CA GLN A 149 -11.73 16.14 14.42
C GLN A 149 -11.25 16.55 15.82
N LYS A 150 -12.13 17.14 16.65
CA LYS A 150 -11.80 17.48 18.04
C LYS A 150 -11.49 16.24 18.89
N ALA A 151 -12.27 15.17 18.72
CA ALA A 151 -12.02 13.91 19.42
C ALA A 151 -10.67 13.29 19.00
N ARG A 152 -10.33 13.36 17.70
CA ARG A 152 -9.04 12.94 17.14
C ARG A 152 -7.88 13.76 17.74
N ASP A 153 -8.01 15.08 17.81
CA ASP A 153 -6.98 15.96 18.38
C ASP A 153 -6.71 15.65 19.85
N GLU A 154 -7.76 15.45 20.65
CA GLU A 154 -7.62 15.04 22.05
C GLU A 154 -6.96 13.65 22.17
N ALA A 155 -7.25 12.73 21.25
CA ALA A 155 -6.57 11.44 21.20
C ALA A 155 -5.07 11.58 20.87
N LEU A 156 -4.69 12.46 19.92
CA LEU A 156 -3.28 12.76 19.63
C LEU A 156 -2.55 13.36 20.85
N LYS A 157 -3.18 14.31 21.55
CA LYS A 157 -2.61 14.90 22.78
C LYS A 157 -2.36 13.85 23.85
N ARG A 158 -3.31 12.94 24.07
CA ARG A 158 -3.13 11.82 25.02
C ARG A 158 -1.99 10.91 24.57
N ALA A 159 -1.96 10.54 23.30
CA ALA A 159 -0.94 9.66 22.72
C ALA A 159 0.49 10.22 22.85
N ALA A 160 0.66 11.54 22.92
CA ALA A 160 1.96 12.18 23.16
C ALA A 160 2.61 11.74 24.50
N THR A 161 1.81 11.34 25.48
CA THR A 161 2.29 10.79 26.77
C THR A 161 2.31 9.26 26.80
N GLY A 162 1.89 8.60 25.72
CA GLY A 162 1.83 7.15 25.56
C GLY A 162 0.43 6.64 25.18
N GLY A 163 0.38 5.40 24.68
CA GLY A 163 -0.85 4.76 24.24
C GLY A 163 -1.01 4.73 22.72
N LYS A 164 -2.23 4.38 22.25
CA LYS A 164 -2.56 4.27 20.83
C LYS A 164 -2.72 5.65 20.20
N SER A 165 -2.12 5.86 19.04
CA SER A 165 -2.20 7.10 18.28
C SER A 165 -3.15 6.99 17.07
N PRO A 166 -3.99 8.00 16.80
CA PRO A 166 -4.68 8.13 15.52
C PRO A 166 -3.74 8.24 14.32
N ASP A 167 -2.57 8.86 14.51
CA ASP A 167 -1.48 8.84 13.55
C ASP A 167 -0.75 7.50 13.65
N ARG A 168 -0.95 6.60 12.68
CA ARG A 168 -0.35 5.27 12.71
C ARG A 168 1.15 5.32 12.44
N TRP A 169 1.67 6.40 11.86
CA TRP A 169 3.11 6.54 11.69
C TRP A 169 3.80 6.75 13.05
N GLY A 170 3.22 7.59 13.92
CA GLY A 170 3.70 7.82 15.28
C GLY A 170 3.28 6.76 16.31
N ASP A 171 2.37 5.84 15.98
CA ASP A 171 1.86 4.82 16.89
C ASP A 171 2.90 3.73 17.21
N LYS A 172 3.19 3.50 18.50
CA LYS A 172 4.28 2.59 18.94
C LYS A 172 4.05 1.11 18.57
N GLU A 173 2.80 0.68 18.51
CA GLU A 173 2.47 -0.69 18.11
C GLU A 173 2.69 -0.86 16.60
N THR A 174 2.22 0.12 15.83
CA THR A 174 2.43 0.18 14.37
C THR A 174 3.92 0.26 14.03
N GLN A 175 4.69 1.14 14.67
CA GLN A 175 6.14 1.25 14.46
C GLN A 175 6.88 -0.05 14.78
N ARG A 176 6.53 -0.74 15.87
CA ARG A 176 7.10 -2.06 16.18
C ARG A 176 6.83 -3.06 15.07
N ARG A 177 5.62 -3.08 14.53
CA ARG A 177 5.26 -3.99 13.44
C ARG A 177 5.92 -3.61 12.11
N LEU A 178 6.07 -2.32 11.82
CA LEU A 178 6.76 -1.83 10.63
C LEU A 178 8.24 -2.15 10.66
N TYR A 179 8.95 -1.72 11.70
CA TYR A 179 10.41 -1.73 11.73
C TYR A 179 11.02 -2.96 12.44
N GLY A 180 10.20 -3.75 13.15
CA GLY A 180 10.69 -4.87 13.95
C GLY A 180 10.73 -6.21 13.23
N LEU A 181 10.36 -6.28 11.95
CA LEU A 181 10.34 -7.53 11.20
C LEU A 181 11.59 -7.68 10.33
N ASP A 182 12.30 -8.79 10.51
CA ASP A 182 13.30 -9.28 9.56
C ASP A 182 12.62 -10.22 8.56
N VAL A 183 12.39 -9.72 7.35
CA VAL A 183 11.67 -10.44 6.31
C VAL A 183 12.48 -11.58 5.68
N VAL A 184 13.82 -11.48 5.69
CA VAL A 184 14.69 -12.54 5.18
C VAL A 184 14.66 -13.72 6.13
N LYS A 185 14.83 -13.44 7.43
CA LYS A 185 14.73 -14.46 8.47
C LYS A 185 13.34 -15.10 8.49
N GLN A 186 12.27 -14.31 8.33
CA GLN A 186 10.92 -14.86 8.23
C GLN A 186 10.79 -15.81 7.04
N ALA A 187 11.28 -15.41 5.85
CA ALA A 187 11.23 -16.25 4.66
C ALA A 187 11.99 -17.58 4.85
N ASP A 188 13.17 -17.53 5.48
CA ASP A 188 13.96 -18.73 5.79
C ASP A 188 13.24 -19.67 6.76
N GLN A 189 12.66 -19.13 7.84
CA GLN A 189 11.95 -19.93 8.85
C GLN A 189 10.67 -20.56 8.31
N GLU A 190 9.95 -19.81 7.49
CA GLU A 190 8.69 -20.27 6.90
C GLU A 190 8.91 -21.18 5.70
N TYR A 191 10.14 -21.24 5.14
CA TYR A 191 10.45 -22.01 3.94
C TYR A 191 10.01 -23.47 4.07
N ALA A 192 10.53 -24.19 5.08
CA ALA A 192 10.25 -25.62 5.23
C ALA A 192 8.75 -25.92 5.39
N ARG A 193 8.05 -25.09 6.17
CA ARG A 193 6.60 -25.23 6.41
C ARG A 193 5.81 -25.01 5.12
N LEU A 194 6.12 -23.95 4.40
CA LEU A 194 5.39 -23.56 3.21
C LEU A 194 5.70 -24.48 2.01
N TRP A 195 6.95 -24.92 1.90
CA TRP A 195 7.42 -25.85 0.87
C TRP A 195 6.68 -27.19 0.94
N THR A 196 6.59 -27.76 2.15
CA THR A 196 5.89 -29.04 2.38
C THR A 196 4.39 -28.93 2.13
N SER A 197 3.80 -27.73 2.30
CA SER A 197 2.38 -27.48 2.05
C SER A 197 2.05 -27.16 0.57
N SER A 198 3.05 -27.08 -0.32
CA SER A 198 2.84 -26.74 -1.72
C SER A 198 2.40 -27.97 -2.53
N PRO A 199 1.21 -27.98 -3.16
CA PRO A 199 0.71 -29.14 -3.89
C PRO A 199 1.55 -29.55 -5.11
N LEU A 200 2.45 -28.68 -5.59
CA LEU A 200 3.34 -28.99 -6.73
C LEU A 200 4.54 -29.88 -6.34
N LEU A 201 4.76 -30.14 -5.05
CA LEU A 201 5.88 -30.94 -4.53
C LEU A 201 5.41 -32.09 -3.64
N SER A 202 4.10 -32.28 -3.50
CA SER A 202 3.56 -33.52 -2.95
C SER A 202 3.82 -34.64 -3.97
N PRO A 203 4.28 -35.85 -3.58
CA PRO A 203 4.32 -36.98 -4.50
C PRO A 203 2.91 -37.15 -5.10
N PRO A 204 2.79 -37.54 -6.38
CA PRO A 204 1.50 -37.58 -7.05
C PRO A 204 0.54 -38.45 -6.24
N LEU A 205 -0.52 -37.82 -5.71
CA LEU A 205 -1.64 -38.56 -5.17
C LEU A 205 -2.22 -39.38 -6.32
N GLU A 206 -2.32 -40.70 -6.12
CA GLU A 206 -2.97 -41.61 -7.05
C GLU A 206 -4.32 -41.01 -7.50
N ILE A 207 -4.51 -41.01 -8.81
CA ILE A 207 -5.66 -40.43 -9.50
C ILE A 207 -6.93 -41.05 -8.94
N LEU A 208 -7.62 -40.33 -8.05
CA LEU A 208 -9.04 -40.55 -7.84
C LEU A 208 -9.76 -39.93 -9.02
N GLN A 209 -10.29 -40.78 -9.90
CA GLN A 209 -11.24 -40.39 -10.93
C GLN A 209 -12.38 -39.61 -10.28
N VAL A 210 -12.42 -38.29 -10.50
CA VAL A 210 -13.60 -37.48 -10.21
C VAL A 210 -14.29 -37.18 -11.53
N SER A 211 -15.53 -37.67 -11.60
CA SER A 211 -16.46 -37.55 -12.71
C SER A 211 -16.71 -36.09 -13.09
N VAL A 212 -16.67 -35.83 -14.39
CA VAL A 212 -16.95 -34.54 -15.01
C VAL A 212 -18.44 -34.23 -14.90
N PHE A 213 -18.80 -33.17 -14.18
CA PHE A 213 -20.10 -32.52 -14.32
C PHE A 213 -19.97 -31.32 -15.29
N PRO A 214 -20.72 -31.28 -16.41
CA PRO A 214 -20.64 -30.16 -17.33
C PRO A 214 -21.53 -29.01 -16.83
N TYR A 215 -20.93 -27.89 -16.44
CA TYR A 215 -21.65 -26.62 -16.33
C TYR A 215 -21.56 -25.86 -17.67
N ARG A 216 -22.71 -25.70 -18.34
CA ARG A 216 -22.89 -24.86 -19.51
C ARG A 216 -22.91 -23.39 -19.10
N PHE A 217 -22.05 -22.57 -19.71
CA PHE A 217 -22.22 -21.13 -19.75
C PHE A 217 -23.37 -20.77 -20.70
N SER A 218 -24.40 -20.08 -20.19
CA SER A 218 -25.39 -19.38 -21.00
C SER A 218 -24.97 -17.93 -21.15
N THR A 219 -24.54 -17.55 -22.34
CA THR A 219 -24.44 -16.15 -22.76
C THR A 219 -25.62 -15.85 -23.64
N ASN A 220 -26.55 -15.00 -23.18
CA ASN A 220 -27.21 -14.00 -24.03
C ASN A 220 -28.24 -13.14 -23.29
N ARG A 221 -28.24 -11.88 -23.73
CA ARG A 221 -29.38 -10.96 -23.84
C ARG A 221 -29.80 -10.20 -22.59
N LEU A 222 -29.43 -8.90 -22.55
CA LEU A 222 -30.37 -7.79 -22.35
C LEU A 222 -29.83 -6.55 -23.08
N LEU A 223 -30.19 -6.44 -24.36
CA LEU A 223 -30.37 -5.18 -25.09
C LEU A 223 -31.77 -5.21 -25.69
N SER A 224 -32.48 -4.08 -25.57
CA SER A 224 -33.75 -3.64 -26.21
C SER A 224 -35.12 -3.89 -25.53
N GLY A 225 -35.91 -2.79 -25.47
CA GLY A 225 -37.37 -2.66 -25.29
C GLY A 225 -37.79 -2.10 -23.92
N ASN A 226 -38.39 -0.91 -23.74
CA ASN A 226 -39.07 0.06 -24.62
C ASN A 226 -38.76 1.49 -24.19
#